data_AF-A0A833Z4Z3-F1
#
_entry.id   AF-A0A833Z4Z3-F1
#
_cell.length_a   1.000
_cell.length_b   1.000
_cell.length_c   1.000
_cell.angle_alpha   90.00
_cell.angle_beta   90.00
_cell.angle_gamma   90.00
#
_symmetry.space_group_name_H-M   'P 1'
#
loop_
_entity.id
_entity.type
_entity.pdbx_description
1 polymer ?
#
loop_
_entity_poly.entity_id
_entity_poly.type
_entity_poly.pdbx_seq_one_letter_code
_entity_poly.pdbx_strand_id
1 'polypeptide(L)'
;MSGTKPDILWAPHQVDRFVVCDSELSLYHVESTVNSELKAGSLRLSEDSAATLLSINSDTPYMKCVAWYLNYDPECLLAVGQANGRVVLTSLGQDHNSKFKDLIGKEFVPKHARQCNTLAWNPLDSNWLAAGLDKHRADFSVLIWDICSKYTPDIVPMEKVRLSAGETETTLLVTKPLYELGQNDACLSLCWLPRDQKLLLAGMHRNLAIFDLRNTSQKMFVNTKAVQGVTVDPYFHDRVASFYEGQVAIWDLRKFEKPVLTLTEQPKPLTKVAWCPTRTGLLATLTRDSNIIRLYDMQHTPTPIGDETEPTIIERSVQPCDNYIASFAWHPTSQNRMIVVTPNRTMSDFTVFERISLAWSPITSLMWACGRHLYECAEEENNNSLEKDIATKMRLRALSRYGLDTEQVWRNHILAGNEDPQLKSLWYTLHYILCVVNF
;
A
#
# COMPACT_ATOMS: atom_id res chain seq x y z
N MET A 1 -8.89 -21.69 -17.63
CA MET A 1 -9.07 -20.24 -17.89
C MET A 1 -8.96 -19.54 -16.55
N SER A 2 -7.77 -19.11 -16.15
CA SER A 2 -7.64 -18.33 -14.90
C SER A 2 -8.19 -16.93 -15.17
N GLY A 3 -9.32 -16.59 -14.53
CA GLY A 3 -9.87 -15.25 -14.59
C GLY A 3 -8.85 -14.20 -14.15
N THR A 4 -8.98 -12.98 -14.68
CA THR A 4 -8.24 -11.80 -14.23
C THR A 4 -8.58 -11.59 -12.74
N LYS A 5 -7.55 -11.59 -11.88
CA LYS A 5 -7.74 -11.28 -10.46
C LYS A 5 -7.92 -9.76 -10.31
N PRO A 6 -8.87 -9.28 -9.49
CA PRO A 6 -9.07 -7.86 -9.32
C PRO A 6 -7.87 -7.19 -8.66
N ASP A 7 -7.47 -6.05 -9.20
CA ASP A 7 -6.50 -5.12 -8.64
C ASP A 7 -7.19 -3.81 -8.24
N ILE A 8 -6.53 -3.02 -7.40
CA ILE A 8 -7.05 -1.76 -6.88
C ILE A 8 -5.98 -0.67 -6.92
N LEU A 9 -6.39 0.53 -7.36
CA LEU A 9 -5.55 1.72 -7.47
C LEU A 9 -6.28 2.94 -6.89
N TRP A 10 -5.62 3.68 -6.02
CA TRP A 10 -6.12 4.98 -5.54
C TRP A 10 -5.84 6.08 -6.56
N ALA A 11 -6.75 7.06 -6.63
CA ALA A 11 -6.46 8.26 -7.41
C ALA A 11 -5.31 9.05 -6.76
N PRO A 12 -4.33 9.53 -7.54
CA PRO A 12 -3.17 10.26 -7.00
C PRO A 12 -3.51 11.57 -6.27
N HIS A 13 -4.57 12.28 -6.72
CA HIS A 13 -4.94 13.60 -6.19
C HIS A 13 -6.30 13.64 -5.50
N GLN A 14 -7.28 12.87 -6.00
CA GLN A 14 -8.61 12.76 -5.42
C GLN A 14 -8.63 11.57 -4.45
N VAL A 15 -8.04 11.76 -3.28
CA VAL A 15 -7.75 10.69 -2.31
C VAL A 15 -9.00 10.03 -1.71
N ASP A 16 -10.17 10.51 -2.08
CA ASP A 16 -11.50 9.98 -1.81
C ASP A 16 -11.99 9.02 -2.92
N ARG A 17 -11.18 8.71 -3.93
CA ARG A 17 -11.55 7.85 -5.06
C ARG A 17 -10.53 6.76 -5.34
N PHE A 18 -11.02 5.59 -5.74
CA PHE A 18 -10.20 4.48 -6.20
C PHE A 18 -10.88 3.75 -7.34
N VAL A 19 -10.10 2.99 -8.11
CA VAL A 19 -10.58 2.14 -9.20
C VAL A 19 -10.24 0.69 -8.90
N VAL A 20 -11.21 -0.18 -9.12
CA VAL A 20 -11.03 -1.64 -9.15
C VAL A 20 -10.92 -2.07 -10.61
N CYS A 21 -9.90 -2.87 -10.92
CA CYS A 21 -9.55 -3.29 -12.26
C CYS A 21 -9.57 -4.83 -12.35
N ASP A 22 -10.42 -5.40 -13.19
CA ASP A 22 -10.39 -6.84 -13.52
C ASP A 22 -10.72 -7.15 -15.00
N SER A 23 -11.97 -7.49 -15.33
CA SER A 23 -12.51 -7.52 -16.69
C SER A 23 -13.05 -6.16 -17.13
N GLU A 24 -13.32 -5.27 -16.19
CA GLU A 24 -13.77 -3.89 -16.40
C GLU A 24 -13.08 -2.96 -15.40
N LEU A 25 -13.24 -1.66 -15.60
CA LEU A 25 -12.77 -0.62 -14.69
C LEU A 25 -13.97 -0.04 -13.95
N SER A 26 -13.97 -0.11 -12.62
CA SER A 26 -15.04 0.45 -11.78
C SER A 26 -14.47 1.53 -10.87
N LEU A 27 -14.95 2.77 -11.03
CA LEU A 27 -14.57 3.92 -10.20
C LEU A 27 -15.49 4.01 -8.99
N TYR A 28 -14.90 4.08 -7.80
CA TYR A 28 -15.61 4.24 -6.54
C TYR A 28 -15.19 5.54 -5.85
N HIS A 29 -16.14 6.12 -5.12
CA HIS A 29 -15.92 7.21 -4.18
C HIS A 29 -16.13 6.72 -2.75
N VAL A 30 -15.20 7.04 -1.86
CA VAL A 30 -15.22 6.62 -0.46
C VAL A 30 -15.64 7.79 0.42
N GLU A 31 -16.67 7.55 1.22
CA GLU A 31 -17.20 8.52 2.18
C GLU A 31 -17.12 7.94 3.59
N SER A 32 -16.98 8.84 4.57
CA SER A 32 -17.13 8.46 5.98
C SER A 32 -18.61 8.38 6.33
N THR A 33 -19.01 7.31 7.01
CA THR A 33 -20.38 7.10 7.49
C THR A 33 -20.58 7.61 8.93
N VAL A 34 -19.57 8.23 9.52
CA VAL A 34 -19.67 8.85 10.85
C VAL A 34 -20.62 10.04 10.73
N ASN A 35 -21.85 9.86 11.20
CA ASN A 35 -22.97 10.83 11.21
C ASN A 35 -23.79 10.97 9.91
N SER A 36 -23.66 10.08 8.93
CA SER A 36 -24.49 10.10 7.71
C SER A 36 -25.16 8.75 7.46
N GLU A 37 -26.43 8.77 7.05
CA GLU A 37 -27.08 7.59 6.51
C GLU A 37 -26.37 7.13 5.23
N LEU A 38 -26.31 5.81 5.02
CA LEU A 38 -25.75 5.21 3.82
C LEU A 38 -26.61 5.61 2.60
N LYS A 39 -26.01 6.23 1.60
CA LYS A 39 -26.68 6.49 0.33
C LYS A 39 -27.12 5.17 -0.31
N ALA A 40 -28.31 5.14 -0.90
CA ALA A 40 -28.83 3.95 -1.58
C ALA A 40 -27.84 3.48 -2.68
N GLY A 41 -27.49 2.19 -2.65
CA GLY A 41 -26.50 1.61 -3.57
C GLY A 41 -25.05 1.70 -3.13
N SER A 42 -24.75 2.28 -1.96
CA SER A 42 -23.40 2.27 -1.37
C SER A 42 -23.03 0.90 -0.83
N LEU A 43 -21.79 0.48 -1.07
CA LEU A 43 -21.19 -0.70 -0.45
C LEU A 43 -20.52 -0.31 0.87
N ARG A 44 -20.90 -0.95 1.97
CA ARG A 44 -20.23 -0.75 3.25
C ARG A 44 -18.83 -1.36 3.21
N LEU A 45 -17.81 -0.58 3.55
CA LEU A 45 -16.41 -1.02 3.58
C LEU A 45 -15.92 -1.33 5.01
N SER A 46 -16.39 -0.56 5.99
CA SER A 46 -16.12 -0.76 7.42
C SER A 46 -17.29 -0.22 8.27
N GLU A 47 -17.12 -0.15 9.59
CA GLU A 47 -18.12 0.49 10.46
C GLU A 47 -18.33 1.97 10.13
N ASP A 48 -17.24 2.65 9.75
CA ASP A 48 -17.14 4.11 9.59
C ASP A 48 -16.95 4.58 8.14
N SER A 49 -16.98 3.67 7.16
CA SER A 49 -16.77 4.00 5.76
C SER A 49 -17.63 3.18 4.78
N ALA A 50 -17.96 3.83 3.66
CA ALA A 50 -18.68 3.21 2.55
C ALA A 50 -18.15 3.71 1.20
N ALA A 51 -18.31 2.88 0.18
CA ALA A 51 -17.98 3.19 -1.21
C ALA A 51 -19.24 3.32 -2.05
N THR A 52 -19.37 4.41 -2.80
CA THR A 52 -20.39 4.59 -3.83
C THR A 52 -19.76 4.37 -5.19
N LEU A 53 -20.38 3.53 -6.03
CA LEU A 53 -19.95 3.33 -7.41
C LEU A 53 -20.31 4.58 -8.24
N LEU A 54 -19.32 5.17 -8.93
CA LEU A 54 -19.49 6.35 -9.77
C LEU A 54 -19.64 6.03 -11.25
N SER A 55 -18.80 5.12 -11.77
CA SER A 55 -18.78 4.78 -13.20
C SER A 55 -18.16 3.41 -13.45
N ILE A 56 -18.52 2.80 -14.58
CA ILE A 56 -17.95 1.56 -15.08
C ILE A 56 -17.51 1.76 -16.54
N ASN A 57 -16.33 1.26 -16.91
CA ASN A 57 -15.90 1.12 -18.30
C ASN A 57 -15.57 -0.34 -18.61
N SER A 58 -16.30 -0.91 -19.57
CA SER A 58 -16.13 -2.29 -20.06
C SER A 58 -15.63 -2.36 -21.51
N ASP A 59 -15.29 -1.21 -22.11
CA ASP A 59 -14.89 -1.09 -23.52
C ASP A 59 -13.43 -1.51 -23.78
N THR A 60 -12.71 -1.91 -22.74
CA THR A 60 -11.29 -2.28 -22.80
C THR A 60 -11.09 -3.78 -22.52
N PRO A 61 -11.40 -4.67 -23.49
CA PRO A 61 -11.32 -6.11 -23.29
C PRO A 61 -9.86 -6.57 -23.13
N TYR A 62 -9.69 -7.73 -22.47
CA TYR A 62 -8.39 -8.39 -22.29
C TYR A 62 -7.33 -7.54 -21.56
N MET A 63 -7.77 -6.72 -20.61
CA MET A 63 -6.93 -5.95 -19.71
C MET A 63 -5.92 -6.83 -18.95
N LYS A 64 -4.70 -6.35 -18.82
CA LYS A 64 -3.58 -7.04 -18.15
C LYS A 64 -2.92 -6.20 -17.08
N CYS A 65 -2.79 -4.90 -17.32
CA CYS A 65 -2.24 -3.95 -16.36
C CYS A 65 -2.89 -2.58 -16.57
N VAL A 66 -2.93 -1.78 -15.51
CA VAL A 66 -3.52 -0.44 -15.50
C VAL A 66 -2.58 0.50 -14.77
N ALA A 67 -2.47 1.73 -15.25
CA ALA A 67 -1.77 2.79 -14.55
C ALA A 67 -2.60 4.07 -14.54
N TRP A 68 -2.79 4.66 -13.37
CA TRP A 68 -3.52 5.92 -13.20
C TRP A 68 -2.62 7.10 -13.52
N TYR A 69 -3.09 7.98 -14.40
CA TYR A 69 -2.42 9.22 -14.74
C TYR A 69 -2.15 10.11 -13.52
N LEU A 70 -0.93 10.64 -13.43
CA LEU A 70 -0.47 11.27 -12.21
C LEU A 70 -0.90 12.73 -12.03
N ASN A 71 -1.37 13.42 -13.08
CA ASN A 71 -1.87 14.79 -12.97
C ASN A 71 -3.38 14.84 -12.75
N TYR A 72 -3.86 15.98 -12.26
CA TYR A 72 -5.28 16.23 -11.98
C TYR A 72 -6.15 16.33 -13.25
N ASP A 73 -5.62 16.95 -14.31
CA ASP A 73 -6.31 17.15 -15.59
C ASP A 73 -5.59 16.39 -16.71
N PRO A 74 -6.27 15.50 -17.46
CA PRO A 74 -7.69 15.14 -17.36
C PRO A 74 -8.04 14.25 -16.15
N GLU A 75 -9.23 14.49 -15.59
CA GLU A 75 -9.75 13.75 -14.45
C GLU A 75 -9.89 12.25 -14.77
N CYS A 76 -9.46 11.40 -13.83
CA CYS A 76 -9.61 9.95 -13.89
C CYS A 76 -9.11 9.31 -15.20
N LEU A 77 -8.04 9.86 -15.81
CA LEU A 77 -7.38 9.24 -16.96
C LEU A 77 -6.57 8.01 -16.53
N LEU A 78 -6.78 6.92 -17.25
CA LEU A 78 -6.15 5.62 -17.03
C LEU A 78 -5.51 5.14 -18.32
N ALA A 79 -4.32 4.54 -18.21
CA ALA A 79 -3.73 3.74 -19.26
C ALA A 79 -4.01 2.26 -19.01
N VAL A 80 -4.49 1.55 -20.02
CA VAL A 80 -4.84 0.13 -19.97
C VAL A 80 -3.97 -0.65 -20.94
N GLY A 81 -3.15 -1.56 -20.41
CA GLY A 81 -2.32 -2.47 -21.20
C GLY A 81 -3.08 -3.77 -21.48
N GLN A 82 -3.08 -4.20 -22.73
CA GLN A 82 -3.85 -5.35 -23.20
C GLN A 82 -2.98 -6.60 -23.46
N ALA A 83 -3.63 -7.75 -23.60
CA ALA A 83 -2.99 -9.03 -23.93
C ALA A 83 -2.26 -9.06 -25.30
N ASN A 84 -2.64 -8.18 -26.22
CA ASN A 84 -1.99 -8.01 -27.52
C ASN A 84 -0.85 -6.97 -27.48
N GLY A 85 -0.62 -6.31 -26.35
CA GLY A 85 0.47 -5.34 -26.17
C GLY A 85 0.08 -3.90 -26.43
N ARG A 86 -1.14 -3.66 -26.93
CA ARG A 86 -1.67 -2.31 -27.08
C ARG A 86 -1.84 -1.67 -25.72
N VAL A 87 -1.64 -0.37 -25.69
CA VAL A 87 -1.96 0.48 -24.55
C VAL A 87 -3.02 1.46 -24.99
N VAL A 88 -4.16 1.49 -24.29
CA VAL A 88 -5.29 2.37 -24.60
C VAL A 88 -5.48 3.35 -23.45
N LEU A 89 -5.67 4.62 -23.77
CA LEU A 89 -6.05 5.62 -22.79
C LEU A 89 -7.57 5.69 -22.69
N THR A 90 -8.08 5.63 -21.46
CA THR A 90 -9.51 5.74 -21.16
C THR A 90 -9.70 6.68 -19.97
N SER A 91 -10.89 7.26 -19.83
CA SER A 91 -11.24 8.09 -18.67
C SER A 91 -12.52 7.58 -18.02
N LEU A 92 -12.56 7.67 -16.70
CA LEU A 92 -13.74 7.44 -15.87
C LEU A 92 -14.27 8.77 -15.28
N GLY A 93 -13.70 9.90 -15.70
CA GLY A 93 -14.07 11.23 -15.23
C GLY A 93 -15.37 11.71 -15.88
N GLN A 94 -16.05 12.62 -15.19
CA GLN A 94 -17.29 13.24 -15.71
C GLN A 94 -17.01 14.59 -16.40
N ASP A 95 -15.75 15.04 -16.42
CA ASP A 95 -15.39 16.32 -17.04
C ASP A 95 -15.39 16.26 -18.57
N HIS A 96 -16.54 16.63 -19.14
CA HIS A 96 -16.74 16.76 -20.57
C HIS A 96 -16.09 18.02 -21.17
N ASN A 97 -15.33 18.84 -20.44
CA ASN A 97 -14.68 20.06 -20.94
C ASN A 97 -13.15 20.03 -20.89
N SER A 98 -12.54 18.86 -20.60
CA SER A 98 -11.08 18.76 -20.55
C SER A 98 -10.44 19.10 -21.91
N LYS A 99 -9.30 19.79 -21.86
CA LYS A 99 -8.47 20.10 -23.05
C LYS A 99 -7.86 18.84 -23.69
N PHE A 100 -8.08 17.68 -23.07
CA PHE A 100 -7.42 16.41 -23.36
C PHE A 100 -8.40 15.33 -23.86
N LYS A 101 -9.57 15.72 -24.39
CA LYS A 101 -10.50 14.79 -25.05
C LYS A 101 -9.82 13.93 -26.10
N ASP A 102 -8.87 14.50 -26.84
CA ASP A 102 -8.10 13.81 -27.88
C ASP A 102 -7.20 12.69 -27.34
N LEU A 103 -7.00 12.61 -26.02
CA LEU A 103 -6.27 11.51 -25.39
C LEU A 103 -7.15 10.28 -25.19
N ILE A 104 -8.45 10.45 -24.97
CA ILE A 104 -9.36 9.33 -24.67
C ILE A 104 -9.56 8.51 -25.95
N GLY A 105 -9.38 7.19 -25.85
CA GLY A 105 -9.42 6.27 -26.98
C GLY A 105 -8.11 6.19 -27.77
N LYS A 106 -7.08 6.97 -27.39
CA LYS A 106 -5.77 6.90 -28.04
C LYS A 106 -5.11 5.55 -27.79
N GLU A 107 -4.69 4.87 -28.86
CA GLU A 107 -4.03 3.57 -28.83
C GLU A 107 -2.54 3.69 -29.16
N PHE A 108 -1.69 3.11 -28.32
CA PHE A 108 -0.27 2.94 -28.56
C PHE A 108 0.00 1.48 -28.89
N VAL A 109 0.47 1.23 -30.11
CA VAL A 109 0.53 -0.12 -30.69
C VAL A 109 1.98 -0.53 -30.90
N PRO A 110 2.46 -1.59 -30.22
CA PRO A 110 3.81 -2.10 -30.45
C PRO A 110 3.92 -2.75 -31.82
N LYS A 111 5.14 -2.80 -32.36
CA LYS A 111 5.43 -3.39 -33.67
C LYS A 111 4.99 -4.86 -33.79
N HIS A 112 5.12 -5.65 -32.72
CA HIS A 112 4.68 -7.04 -32.69
C HIS A 112 3.73 -7.28 -31.51
N ALA A 113 2.58 -7.90 -31.78
CA ALA A 113 1.56 -8.17 -30.75
C ALA A 113 2.06 -9.20 -29.72
N ARG A 114 1.99 -8.85 -28.44
CA ARG A 114 2.43 -9.66 -27.28
C ARG A 114 1.95 -9.03 -25.97
N GLN A 115 1.84 -9.76 -24.87
CA GLN A 115 1.24 -9.23 -23.65
C GLN A 115 1.93 -7.95 -23.11
N CYS A 116 1.13 -6.96 -22.70
CA CYS A 116 1.58 -5.86 -21.86
C CYS A 116 1.49 -6.26 -20.39
N ASN A 117 2.64 -6.40 -19.73
CA ASN A 117 2.77 -6.89 -18.36
C ASN A 117 2.66 -5.77 -17.31
N THR A 118 3.08 -4.56 -17.66
CA THR A 118 3.19 -3.45 -16.70
C THR A 118 3.15 -2.11 -17.43
N LEU A 119 2.63 -1.09 -16.74
CA LEU A 119 2.59 0.30 -17.18
C LEU A 119 3.10 1.19 -16.05
N ALA A 120 3.82 2.25 -16.40
CA ALA A 120 4.29 3.23 -15.44
C ALA A 120 4.31 4.64 -16.06
N TRP A 121 3.54 5.54 -15.45
CA TRP A 121 3.61 6.98 -15.72
C TRP A 121 4.87 7.57 -15.10
N ASN A 122 5.54 8.46 -15.83
CA ASN A 122 6.67 9.18 -15.28
C ASN A 122 6.18 10.25 -14.29
N PRO A 123 6.64 10.25 -13.03
CA PRO A 123 6.18 11.19 -12.01
C PRO A 123 6.71 12.62 -12.19
N LEU A 124 7.75 12.81 -13.00
CA LEU A 124 8.35 14.12 -13.26
C LEU A 124 7.95 14.70 -14.63
N ASP A 125 7.60 13.83 -15.60
CA ASP A 125 7.07 14.23 -16.91
C ASP A 125 5.83 13.39 -17.22
N SER A 126 4.66 13.88 -16.80
CA SER A 126 3.42 13.11 -16.84
C SER A 126 3.01 12.69 -18.25
N ASN A 127 3.54 13.33 -19.31
CA ASN A 127 3.24 12.92 -20.68
C ASN A 127 3.87 11.58 -21.06
N TRP A 128 4.85 11.10 -20.29
CA TRP A 128 5.61 9.91 -20.62
C TRP A 128 5.01 8.67 -19.95
N LEU A 129 4.67 7.70 -20.79
CA LEU A 129 4.13 6.41 -20.38
C LEU A 129 5.06 5.28 -20.82
N ALA A 130 5.61 4.55 -19.86
CA ALA A 130 6.39 3.36 -20.13
C ALA A 130 5.51 2.11 -20.09
N ALA A 131 5.71 1.20 -21.04
CA ALA A 131 5.06 -0.09 -21.15
C ALA A 131 6.08 -1.22 -21.17
N GLY A 132 5.88 -2.21 -20.32
CA GLY A 132 6.70 -3.43 -20.26
C GLY A 132 5.94 -4.59 -20.91
N LEU A 133 6.56 -5.22 -21.90
CA LEU A 133 5.97 -6.23 -22.76
C LEU A 133 6.65 -7.59 -22.59
N ASP A 134 5.99 -8.63 -23.09
CA ASP A 134 6.60 -9.95 -23.22
C ASP A 134 7.79 -9.98 -24.18
N LYS A 135 8.58 -11.06 -24.09
CA LYS A 135 9.75 -11.26 -24.92
C LYS A 135 9.36 -11.42 -26.38
N HIS A 136 10.09 -10.72 -27.25
CA HIS A 136 10.10 -10.98 -28.68
C HIS A 136 11.54 -10.96 -29.20
N ARG A 137 11.90 -11.94 -30.04
CA ARG A 137 13.30 -12.16 -30.45
C ARG A 137 13.90 -10.99 -31.23
N ALA A 138 13.08 -10.30 -32.00
CA ALA A 138 13.49 -9.23 -32.91
C ALA A 138 12.95 -7.85 -32.48
N ASP A 139 12.59 -7.68 -31.20
CA ASP A 139 11.97 -6.44 -30.73
C ASP A 139 12.37 -6.11 -29.27
N PHE A 140 12.01 -4.91 -28.85
CA PHE A 140 12.29 -4.35 -27.52
C PHE A 140 11.10 -4.56 -26.58
N SER A 141 11.34 -4.96 -25.34
CA SER A 141 10.24 -5.20 -24.40
C SER A 141 9.86 -4.01 -23.53
N VAL A 142 10.58 -2.90 -23.60
CA VAL A 142 10.25 -1.68 -22.88
C VAL A 142 10.07 -0.57 -23.90
N LEU A 143 8.84 -0.07 -24.01
CA LEU A 143 8.47 1.00 -24.92
C LEU A 143 8.04 2.22 -24.12
N ILE A 144 8.56 3.40 -24.45
CA ILE A 144 8.16 4.65 -23.81
C ILE A 144 7.47 5.50 -24.84
N TRP A 145 6.26 5.96 -24.52
CA TRP A 145 5.42 6.77 -25.38
C TRP A 145 5.28 8.17 -24.77
N ASP A 146 5.24 9.18 -25.62
CA ASP A 146 4.71 10.48 -25.24
C ASP A 146 3.23 10.51 -25.65
N ILE A 147 2.34 10.67 -24.67
CA ILE A 147 0.90 10.63 -24.91
C ILE A 147 0.40 11.81 -25.71
N CYS A 148 1.13 12.93 -25.71
CA CYS A 148 0.79 14.13 -26.46
C CYS A 148 1.36 14.10 -27.89
N SER A 149 2.22 13.14 -28.23
CA SER A 149 2.79 13.01 -29.57
C SER A 149 1.68 12.91 -30.62
N LYS A 150 1.68 13.85 -31.56
CA LYS A 150 0.78 13.86 -32.71
C LYS A 150 1.31 12.86 -33.74
N TYR A 151 0.43 12.01 -34.28
CA TYR A 151 0.79 11.08 -35.33
C TYR A 151 1.36 11.84 -36.54
N THR A 152 2.63 11.62 -36.86
CA THR A 152 3.21 11.96 -38.16
C THR A 152 3.24 10.69 -38.99
N PRO A 153 2.43 10.56 -40.06
CA PRO A 153 2.55 9.40 -40.95
C PRO A 153 3.95 9.42 -41.58
N ASP A 154 4.85 8.56 -41.11
CA ASP A 154 6.00 8.17 -41.92
C ASP A 154 5.43 7.41 -43.14
N ILE A 155 5.79 7.85 -44.35
CA ILE A 155 5.35 7.30 -45.63
C ILE A 155 5.79 5.83 -45.70
N VAL A 156 4.90 4.88 -45.41
CA VAL A 156 5.13 3.46 -45.64
C VAL A 156 4.12 2.95 -46.68
N PRO A 157 4.56 2.22 -47.73
CA PRO A 157 3.70 1.82 -48.84
C PRO A 157 2.53 0.96 -48.38
N MET A 158 1.34 1.32 -48.85
CA MET A 158 0.09 0.64 -48.56
C MET A 158 0.09 -0.76 -49.15
N GLU A 159 0.36 -1.78 -48.33
CA GLU A 159 -0.12 -3.13 -48.63
C GLU A 159 -0.55 -3.87 -47.35
N LYS A 160 -1.85 -4.22 -47.36
CA LYS A 160 -2.56 -5.14 -46.44
C LYS A 160 -2.97 -4.58 -45.07
N VAL A 161 -3.70 -3.47 -45.10
CA VAL A 161 -4.72 -3.19 -44.08
C VAL A 161 -6.06 -3.14 -44.80
N ARG A 162 -6.80 -4.27 -44.79
CA ARG A 162 -8.21 -4.29 -45.22
C ARG A 162 -9.04 -3.68 -44.08
N LEU A 163 -9.18 -2.36 -44.10
CA LEU A 163 -10.16 -1.64 -43.28
C LEU A 163 -11.40 -1.34 -44.12
N SER A 164 -12.55 -1.69 -43.58
CA SER A 164 -13.88 -1.24 -43.99
C SER A 164 -13.96 0.28 -43.89
N ALA A 165 -14.56 0.89 -44.91
CA ALA A 165 -14.71 2.34 -45.02
C ALA A 165 -15.59 2.92 -43.91
N GLY A 166 -15.01 3.86 -43.15
CA GLY A 166 -15.65 4.73 -42.16
C GLY A 166 -14.60 5.74 -41.67
N GLU A 167 -14.79 7.00 -42.01
CA GLU A 167 -13.82 8.09 -41.84
C GLU A 167 -13.59 8.44 -40.34
N THR A 168 -12.41 9.00 -40.02
CA THR A 168 -11.94 9.60 -38.73
C THR A 168 -11.05 8.77 -37.74
N GLU A 169 -10.61 7.55 -38.05
CA GLU A 169 -9.88 6.71 -37.06
C GLU A 169 -8.34 6.86 -37.03
N THR A 170 -7.71 7.59 -37.94
CA THR A 170 -6.23 7.56 -38.09
C THR A 170 -5.46 8.46 -37.12
N THR A 171 -6.10 9.35 -36.37
CA THR A 171 -5.42 10.32 -35.48
C THR A 171 -5.16 9.81 -34.07
N LEU A 172 -5.81 8.73 -33.66
CA LEU A 172 -5.73 8.17 -32.30
C LEU A 172 -4.71 7.02 -32.19
N LEU A 173 -4.08 6.59 -33.28
CA LEU A 173 -3.17 5.46 -33.28
C LEU A 173 -1.71 5.91 -33.34
N VAL A 174 -0.90 5.49 -32.38
CA VAL A 174 0.53 5.78 -32.28
C VAL A 174 1.33 4.49 -32.34
N THR A 175 2.22 4.37 -33.32
CA THR A 175 3.02 3.15 -33.58
C THR A 175 4.51 3.34 -33.35
N LYS A 176 4.98 4.59 -33.29
CA LYS A 176 6.38 4.93 -33.08
C LYS A 176 6.63 5.37 -31.64
N PRO A 177 7.26 4.54 -30.79
CA PRO A 177 7.60 4.92 -29.43
C PRO A 177 8.72 5.96 -29.43
N LEU A 178 8.79 6.75 -28.35
CA LEU A 178 9.87 7.70 -28.10
C LEU A 178 11.18 6.98 -27.77
N TYR A 179 11.09 5.88 -27.03
CA TYR A 179 12.24 5.02 -26.70
C TYR A 179 11.88 3.55 -26.79
N GLU A 180 12.85 2.75 -27.25
CA GLU A 180 12.79 1.30 -27.33
C GLU A 180 13.97 0.70 -26.55
N LEU A 181 13.70 -0.09 -25.52
CA LEU A 181 14.69 -0.59 -24.57
C LEU A 181 14.46 -2.08 -24.26
N GLY A 182 15.49 -2.77 -23.77
CA GLY A 182 15.36 -4.17 -23.34
C GLY A 182 15.14 -5.13 -24.50
N GLN A 183 16.11 -5.23 -25.41
CA GLN A 183 16.04 -6.12 -26.57
C GLN A 183 16.07 -7.61 -26.16
N ASN A 184 15.20 -8.43 -26.77
CA ASN A 184 15.21 -9.90 -26.65
C ASN A 184 15.02 -10.48 -25.22
N ASP A 185 14.52 -9.67 -24.28
CA ASP A 185 14.08 -10.09 -22.95
C ASP A 185 12.60 -9.74 -22.76
N ALA A 186 11.95 -10.29 -21.73
CA ALA A 186 10.63 -9.83 -21.30
C ALA A 186 10.79 -8.79 -20.18
N CYS A 187 9.93 -7.78 -20.15
CA CYS A 187 9.81 -6.85 -19.04
C CYS A 187 8.58 -7.20 -18.21
N LEU A 188 8.77 -7.45 -16.91
CA LEU A 188 7.76 -7.94 -15.99
C LEU A 188 7.29 -6.89 -14.98
N SER A 189 8.10 -5.86 -14.73
CA SER A 189 7.72 -4.72 -13.89
C SER A 189 8.53 -3.47 -14.25
N LEU A 190 7.98 -2.29 -14.02
CA LEU A 190 8.58 -0.99 -14.32
C LEU A 190 8.37 -0.01 -13.17
N CYS A 191 9.36 0.83 -12.91
CA CYS A 191 9.25 1.96 -12.00
C CYS A 191 10.19 3.08 -12.42
N TRP A 192 9.67 4.30 -12.58
CA TRP A 192 10.48 5.50 -12.80
C TRP A 192 11.18 5.90 -11.51
N LEU A 193 12.45 6.32 -11.61
CA LEU A 193 13.21 6.72 -10.44
C LEU A 193 12.97 8.22 -10.15
N PRO A 194 12.39 8.59 -8.97
CA PRO A 194 11.99 9.98 -8.71
C PRO A 194 13.14 11.00 -8.65
N ARG A 195 14.40 10.53 -8.61
CA ARG A 195 15.58 11.40 -8.61
C ARG A 195 15.88 12.04 -9.96
N ASP A 196 15.42 11.46 -11.07
CA ASP A 196 15.70 11.94 -12.43
C ASP A 196 14.66 11.43 -13.43
N GLN A 197 14.04 12.34 -14.18
CA GLN A 197 13.00 12.03 -15.15
C GLN A 197 13.45 11.11 -16.29
N LYS A 198 14.77 10.96 -16.51
CA LYS A 198 15.35 10.11 -17.56
C LYS A 198 15.80 8.75 -17.05
N LEU A 199 15.54 8.40 -15.80
CA LEU A 199 15.93 7.11 -15.23
C LEU A 199 14.71 6.19 -15.03
N LEU A 200 14.79 5.01 -15.65
CA LEU A 200 13.76 3.98 -15.58
C LEU A 200 14.37 2.68 -15.05
N LEU A 201 13.81 2.14 -13.97
CA LEU A 201 14.16 0.82 -13.47
C LEU A 201 13.15 -0.21 -14.01
N ALA A 202 13.68 -1.28 -14.60
CA ALA A 202 12.92 -2.35 -15.21
C ALA A 202 13.28 -3.70 -14.61
N GLY A 203 12.27 -4.48 -14.24
CA GLY A 203 12.41 -5.89 -13.92
C GLY A 203 12.30 -6.74 -15.18
N MET A 204 13.46 -7.09 -15.74
CA MET A 204 13.57 -7.95 -16.92
C MET A 204 13.61 -9.43 -16.49
N HIS A 205 13.29 -10.37 -17.38
CA HIS A 205 13.18 -11.81 -17.08
C HIS A 205 14.29 -12.44 -16.18
N ARG A 206 15.52 -11.92 -16.17
CA ARG A 206 16.63 -12.40 -15.32
C ARG A 206 17.53 -11.30 -14.72
N ASN A 207 17.12 -10.04 -14.81
CA ASN A 207 17.88 -8.94 -14.24
C ASN A 207 16.97 -7.78 -13.86
N LEU A 208 17.41 -7.00 -12.89
CA LEU A 208 16.92 -5.64 -12.73
C LEU A 208 17.86 -4.72 -13.51
N ALA A 209 17.32 -3.85 -14.35
CA ALA A 209 18.09 -2.94 -15.19
C ALA A 209 17.63 -1.49 -15.02
N ILE A 210 18.57 -0.59 -14.79
CA ILE A 210 18.37 0.86 -14.83
C ILE A 210 18.77 1.34 -16.21
N PHE A 211 17.81 1.91 -16.93
CA PHE A 211 18.02 2.57 -18.20
C PHE A 211 18.12 4.08 -18.00
N ASP A 212 19.15 4.69 -18.59
CA ASP A 212 19.26 6.13 -18.71
C ASP A 212 18.87 6.55 -20.13
N LEU A 213 17.78 7.30 -20.25
CA LEU A 213 17.24 7.71 -21.55
C LEU A 213 18.11 8.71 -22.30
N ARG A 214 19.12 9.28 -21.64
CA ARG A 214 20.16 10.09 -22.29
C ARG A 214 21.17 9.24 -23.04
N ASN A 215 21.33 7.97 -22.65
CA ASN A 215 22.22 6.99 -23.30
C ASN A 215 21.58 5.60 -23.30
N THR A 216 20.68 5.37 -24.26
CA THR A 216 19.91 4.13 -24.39
C THR A 216 20.74 2.91 -24.80
N SER A 217 21.99 3.11 -25.22
CA SER A 217 22.90 2.02 -25.61
C SER A 217 23.52 1.30 -24.42
N GLN A 218 23.50 1.92 -23.23
CA GLN A 218 24.07 1.35 -22.01
C GLN A 218 22.98 1.21 -20.94
N LYS A 219 23.13 0.21 -20.07
CA LYS A 219 22.29 0.01 -18.90
C LYS A 219 23.14 -0.46 -17.73
N MET A 220 22.78 -0.01 -16.53
CA MET A 220 23.29 -0.62 -15.30
C MET A 220 22.35 -1.78 -14.94
N PHE A 221 22.87 -2.94 -14.57
CA PHE A 221 22.00 -4.07 -14.24
C PHE A 221 22.62 -5.02 -13.21
N VAL A 222 21.74 -5.74 -12.51
CA VAL A 222 22.09 -6.83 -11.61
C VAL A 222 21.32 -8.10 -11.99
N ASN A 223 22.00 -9.24 -12.03
CA ASN A 223 21.36 -10.52 -12.30
C ASN A 223 20.59 -10.99 -11.07
N THR A 224 19.29 -11.21 -11.23
CA THR A 224 18.40 -11.67 -10.16
C THR A 224 17.11 -12.23 -10.75
N LYS A 225 16.46 -13.12 -9.99
CA LYS A 225 15.10 -13.57 -10.31
C LYS A 225 14.03 -12.67 -9.71
N ALA A 226 14.36 -11.89 -8.67
CA ALA A 226 13.47 -10.95 -7.99
C ALA A 226 13.21 -9.71 -8.87
N VAL A 227 12.38 -9.87 -9.89
CA VAL A 227 12.14 -8.88 -10.94
C VAL A 227 10.68 -8.48 -11.08
N GLN A 228 9.81 -8.99 -10.20
CA GLN A 228 8.38 -8.67 -10.18
C GLN A 228 8.11 -7.54 -9.19
N GLY A 229 7.06 -6.75 -9.46
CA GLY A 229 6.56 -5.70 -8.59
C GLY A 229 7.61 -4.70 -8.10
N VAL A 230 8.54 -4.30 -8.97
CA VAL A 230 9.54 -3.28 -8.65
C VAL A 230 8.84 -2.01 -8.16
N THR A 231 9.20 -1.56 -6.96
CA THR A 231 8.62 -0.38 -6.33
C THR A 231 9.65 0.38 -5.48
N VAL A 232 9.71 1.69 -5.69
CA VAL A 232 10.61 2.62 -4.98
C VAL A 232 9.98 3.03 -3.65
N ASP A 233 10.79 3.12 -2.60
CA ASP A 233 10.36 3.66 -1.32
C ASP A 233 10.01 5.16 -1.44
N PRO A 234 8.81 5.59 -1.01
CA PRO A 234 8.36 6.97 -1.11
C PRO A 234 9.23 8.00 -0.37
N TYR A 235 10.00 7.58 0.63
CA TYR A 235 10.82 8.44 1.48
C TYR A 235 12.32 8.29 1.20
N PHE A 236 12.73 7.17 0.60
CA PHE A 236 14.13 6.87 0.30
C PHE A 236 14.27 6.41 -1.15
N HIS A 237 14.46 7.33 -2.09
CA HIS A 237 14.41 7.05 -3.54
C HIS A 237 15.45 6.05 -4.07
N ASP A 238 16.50 5.76 -3.31
CA ASP A 238 17.48 4.72 -3.64
C ASP A 238 17.16 3.36 -3.03
N ARG A 239 16.15 3.26 -2.15
CA ARG A 239 15.64 2.00 -1.62
C ARG A 239 14.52 1.48 -2.51
N VAL A 240 14.71 0.28 -3.05
CA VAL A 240 13.73 -0.36 -3.94
C VAL A 240 13.41 -1.75 -3.42
N ALA A 241 12.15 -2.15 -3.53
CA ALA A 241 11.74 -3.54 -3.34
C ALA A 241 11.39 -4.19 -4.67
N SER A 242 11.68 -5.47 -4.81
CA SER A 242 11.19 -6.33 -5.88
C SER A 242 11.02 -7.76 -5.34
N PHE A 243 10.29 -8.61 -6.04
CA PHE A 243 10.04 -9.97 -5.54
C PHE A 243 10.09 -11.04 -6.61
N TYR A 244 10.21 -12.29 -6.15
CA TYR A 244 10.07 -13.50 -6.95
C TYR A 244 9.65 -14.65 -6.05
N GLU A 245 8.62 -15.39 -6.48
CA GLU A 245 8.00 -16.43 -5.66
C GLU A 245 7.69 -15.87 -4.26
N GLY A 246 8.07 -16.56 -3.19
CA GLY A 246 7.92 -16.12 -1.80
C GLY A 246 9.10 -15.30 -1.26
N GLN A 247 9.85 -14.59 -2.10
CA GLN A 247 11.01 -13.80 -1.63
C GLN A 247 10.91 -12.35 -2.10
N VAL A 248 11.10 -11.42 -1.16
CA VAL A 248 11.27 -9.99 -1.44
C VAL A 248 12.74 -9.63 -1.30
N ALA A 249 13.29 -9.00 -2.32
CA ALA A 249 14.62 -8.41 -2.31
C ALA A 249 14.51 -6.89 -2.15
N ILE A 250 15.26 -6.34 -1.21
CA ILE A 250 15.45 -4.90 -1.01
C ILE A 250 16.80 -4.51 -1.58
N TRP A 251 16.83 -3.44 -2.35
CA TRP A 251 17.99 -2.96 -3.10
C TRP A 251 18.34 -1.55 -2.66
N ASP A 252 19.64 -1.24 -2.61
CA ASP A 252 20.15 0.13 -2.58
C ASP A 252 20.74 0.45 -3.95
N LEU A 253 20.11 1.37 -4.68
CA LEU A 253 20.51 1.73 -6.05
C LEU A 253 21.88 2.39 -6.13
N ARG A 254 22.44 2.86 -5.01
CA ARG A 254 23.81 3.39 -4.93
C ARG A 254 24.86 2.27 -4.91
N LYS A 255 24.46 1.07 -4.50
CA LYS A 255 25.27 -0.17 -4.47
C LYS A 255 24.54 -1.29 -5.20
N PHE A 256 24.26 -1.07 -6.48
CA PHE A 256 23.36 -1.93 -7.27
C PHE A 256 24.05 -3.20 -7.82
N GLU A 257 24.59 -4.01 -6.92
CA GLU A 257 25.31 -5.26 -7.24
C GLU A 257 24.67 -6.50 -6.62
N LYS A 258 24.09 -6.36 -5.42
CA LYS A 258 23.39 -7.41 -4.67
C LYS A 258 22.25 -6.78 -3.85
N PRO A 259 21.21 -7.54 -3.47
CA PRO A 259 20.22 -7.03 -2.56
C PRO A 259 20.87 -6.74 -1.20
N VAL A 260 20.47 -5.63 -0.58
CA VAL A 260 20.91 -5.26 0.78
C VAL A 260 20.17 -6.05 1.86
N LEU A 261 18.99 -6.57 1.53
CA LEU A 261 18.18 -7.40 2.43
C LEU A 261 17.28 -8.31 1.60
N THR A 262 17.08 -9.55 2.05
CA THR A 262 16.14 -10.49 1.46
C THR A 262 15.16 -10.98 2.52
N LEU A 263 13.88 -10.70 2.34
CA LEU A 263 12.78 -11.15 3.20
C LEU A 263 12.20 -12.43 2.59
N THR A 264 12.04 -13.49 3.39
CA THR A 264 11.60 -14.80 2.89
C THR A 264 10.25 -15.20 3.48
N GLU A 265 9.25 -15.32 2.62
CA GLU A 265 7.88 -15.74 2.90
C GLU A 265 7.57 -17.08 2.21
N GLN A 266 7.86 -18.19 2.88
CA GLN A 266 7.55 -19.53 2.35
C GLN A 266 6.18 -20.03 2.84
N PRO A 267 5.46 -20.91 2.10
CA PRO A 267 5.82 -21.52 0.80
C PRO A 267 5.04 -20.97 -0.41
N LYS A 268 4.12 -20.01 -0.23
CA LYS A 268 3.27 -19.51 -1.32
C LYS A 268 3.89 -18.29 -1.99
N PRO A 269 3.79 -18.14 -3.33
CA PRO A 269 4.33 -17.00 -4.01
C PRO A 269 3.59 -15.72 -3.68
N LEU A 270 4.31 -14.61 -3.72
CA LEU A 270 3.80 -13.27 -3.57
C LEU A 270 2.97 -12.87 -4.79
N THR A 271 1.89 -12.15 -4.55
CA THR A 271 1.05 -11.54 -5.58
C THR A 271 1.20 -10.03 -5.62
N LYS A 272 1.53 -9.40 -4.49
CA LYS A 272 1.70 -7.95 -4.41
C LYS A 272 2.67 -7.55 -3.30
N VAL A 273 3.46 -6.51 -3.58
CA VAL A 273 4.35 -5.84 -2.63
C VAL A 273 4.16 -4.34 -2.81
N ALA A 274 3.98 -3.59 -1.72
CA ALA A 274 3.78 -2.16 -1.78
C ALA A 274 4.28 -1.44 -0.51
N TRP A 275 5.08 -0.40 -0.71
CA TRP A 275 5.47 0.52 0.35
C TRP A 275 4.27 1.32 0.86
N CYS A 276 4.24 1.58 2.16
CA CYS A 276 3.28 2.51 2.75
C CYS A 276 3.67 3.95 2.37
N PRO A 277 2.80 4.71 1.70
CA PRO A 277 3.08 6.10 1.32
C PRO A 277 3.09 7.05 2.52
N THR A 278 2.45 6.68 3.63
CA THR A 278 2.28 7.55 4.81
C THR A 278 3.19 7.19 5.98
N ARG A 279 3.95 6.09 5.87
CA ARG A 279 4.87 5.62 6.92
C ARG A 279 6.20 5.16 6.34
N THR A 280 7.28 5.81 6.79
CA THR A 280 8.65 5.54 6.37
C THR A 280 9.04 4.09 6.66
N GLY A 281 9.53 3.37 5.64
CA GLY A 281 10.09 2.03 5.82
C GLY A 281 9.09 0.93 6.14
N LEU A 282 7.78 1.17 6.07
CA LEU A 282 6.78 0.11 6.19
C LEU A 282 6.49 -0.49 4.81
N LEU A 283 6.78 -1.78 4.65
CA LEU A 283 6.47 -2.55 3.44
C LEU A 283 5.37 -3.57 3.72
N ALA A 284 4.36 -3.61 2.86
CA ALA A 284 3.32 -4.64 2.89
C ALA A 284 3.54 -5.67 1.78
N THR A 285 3.22 -6.92 2.09
CA THR A 285 3.30 -8.04 1.15
C THR A 285 2.04 -8.89 1.25
N LEU A 286 1.62 -9.43 0.11
CA LEU A 286 0.48 -10.34 0.00
C LEU A 286 0.93 -11.61 -0.73
N THR A 287 0.63 -12.75 -0.13
CA THR A 287 0.87 -14.07 -0.73
C THR A 287 -0.40 -14.60 -1.39
N ARG A 288 -0.21 -15.46 -2.40
CA ARG A 288 -1.31 -16.05 -3.17
C ARG A 288 -2.27 -16.83 -2.27
N ASP A 289 -3.57 -16.61 -2.45
CA ASP A 289 -4.65 -17.31 -1.73
C ASP A 289 -4.45 -17.21 -0.20
N SER A 290 -4.18 -15.99 0.26
CA SER A 290 -4.01 -15.61 1.66
C SER A 290 -5.00 -14.49 1.99
N ASN A 291 -5.53 -14.50 3.21
CA ASN A 291 -6.28 -13.40 3.81
C ASN A 291 -5.40 -12.54 4.76
N ILE A 292 -4.11 -12.87 4.84
CA ILE A 292 -3.13 -12.18 5.69
C ILE A 292 -2.21 -11.33 4.82
N ILE A 293 -2.07 -10.06 5.21
CA ILE A 293 -1.03 -9.15 4.72
C ILE A 293 0.10 -9.13 5.74
N ARG A 294 1.33 -9.41 5.31
CA ARG A 294 2.52 -9.27 6.15
C ARG A 294 3.08 -7.86 6.00
N LEU A 295 3.62 -7.36 7.10
CA LEU A 295 4.13 -6.01 7.26
C LEU A 295 5.57 -6.10 7.78
N TYR A 296 6.49 -5.47 7.06
CA TYR A 296 7.89 -5.37 7.41
C TYR A 296 8.22 -3.91 7.69
N ASP A 297 8.55 -3.63 8.94
CA ASP A 297 8.93 -2.29 9.36
C ASP A 297 10.46 -2.19 9.43
N MET A 298 11.01 -1.35 8.57
CA MET A 298 12.43 -1.09 8.38
C MET A 298 12.80 0.35 8.77
N GLN A 299 11.98 1.04 9.58
CA GLN A 299 12.24 2.42 9.99
C GLN A 299 13.53 2.55 10.83
N HIS A 300 13.82 1.55 11.67
CA HIS A 300 14.99 1.54 12.54
C HIS A 300 16.26 0.98 11.88
N THR A 301 16.14 0.51 10.64
CA THR A 301 17.29 0.03 9.90
C THR A 301 18.13 1.22 9.44
N PRO A 302 19.46 1.26 9.74
CA PRO A 302 20.34 2.30 9.24
C PRO A 302 20.25 2.42 7.73
N THR A 303 20.20 3.66 7.21
CA THR A 303 20.29 3.96 5.78
C THR A 303 21.61 4.70 5.52
N PRO A 304 22.52 4.19 4.66
CA PRO A 304 22.46 2.94 3.90
C PRO A 304 22.44 1.71 4.80
N ILE A 305 21.78 0.65 4.34
CA ILE A 305 21.91 -0.69 4.93
C ILE A 305 23.34 -1.15 4.62
N GLY A 306 24.26 -0.91 5.56
CA GLY A 306 25.67 -1.29 5.45
C GLY A 306 25.89 -2.77 5.79
N ASP A 307 27.02 -3.33 5.36
CA ASP A 307 27.36 -4.74 5.61
C ASP A 307 27.71 -5.03 7.10
N GLU A 308 27.92 -4.01 7.95
CA GLU A 308 28.45 -4.15 9.32
C GLU A 308 27.38 -4.40 10.40
N THR A 309 26.09 -4.13 10.13
CA THR A 309 25.02 -4.26 11.13
C THR A 309 23.82 -5.00 10.57
N GLU A 310 23.38 -6.07 11.24
CA GLU A 310 22.15 -6.76 10.88
C GLU A 310 20.94 -5.81 10.97
N PRO A 311 20.10 -5.72 9.94
CA PRO A 311 18.96 -4.83 9.93
C PRO A 311 17.89 -5.33 10.92
N THR A 312 17.51 -4.50 11.90
CA THR A 312 16.40 -4.79 12.81
C THR A 312 15.07 -4.55 12.10
N ILE A 313 14.46 -5.63 11.61
CA ILE A 313 13.16 -5.58 10.93
C ILE A 313 12.08 -6.07 11.89
N ILE A 314 11.03 -5.28 12.06
CA ILE A 314 9.87 -5.68 12.87
C ILE A 314 8.83 -6.28 11.93
N GLU A 315 8.62 -7.58 12.04
CA GLU A 315 7.63 -8.32 11.28
C GLU A 315 6.28 -8.35 12.00
N ARG A 316 5.20 -8.11 11.26
CA ARG A 316 3.82 -8.17 11.74
C ARG A 316 2.91 -8.76 10.67
N SER A 317 1.77 -9.30 11.10
CA SER A 317 0.73 -9.82 10.21
C SER A 317 -0.59 -9.17 10.58
N VAL A 318 -1.35 -8.77 9.57
CA VAL A 318 -2.72 -8.26 9.73
C VAL A 318 -3.67 -9.05 8.86
N GLN A 319 -4.92 -9.20 9.31
CA GLN A 319 -6.00 -9.87 8.58
C GLN A 319 -7.15 -8.88 8.37
N PRO A 320 -7.15 -8.13 7.25
CA PRO A 320 -8.17 -7.13 6.96
C PRO A 320 -9.58 -7.70 6.76
N CYS A 321 -9.70 -8.95 6.34
CA CYS A 321 -10.97 -9.64 6.14
C CYS A 321 -10.78 -11.16 6.26
N ASP A 322 -11.88 -11.90 6.36
CA ASP A 322 -11.83 -13.36 6.51
C ASP A 322 -11.59 -14.11 5.19
N ASN A 323 -11.92 -13.48 4.07
CA ASN A 323 -11.77 -14.07 2.73
C ASN A 323 -10.37 -13.85 2.16
N TYR A 324 -9.99 -14.67 1.19
CA TYR A 324 -8.73 -14.45 0.46
C TYR A 324 -8.73 -13.07 -0.21
N ILE A 325 -7.59 -12.40 -0.10
CA ILE A 325 -7.37 -11.09 -0.68
C ILE A 325 -6.80 -11.29 -2.08
N ALA A 326 -7.44 -10.66 -3.07
CA ALA A 326 -6.92 -10.61 -4.44
C ALA A 326 -5.85 -9.54 -4.57
N SER A 327 -6.11 -8.35 -4.01
CA SER A 327 -5.18 -7.22 -4.02
C SER A 327 -5.49 -6.25 -2.86
N PHE A 328 -4.54 -5.35 -2.59
CA PHE A 328 -4.68 -4.26 -1.63
C PHE A 328 -4.05 -2.98 -2.18
N ALA A 329 -4.48 -1.83 -1.67
CA ALA A 329 -3.83 -0.56 -1.92
C ALA A 329 -3.85 0.34 -0.68
N TRP A 330 -2.67 0.82 -0.29
CA TRP A 330 -2.53 1.85 0.73
C TRP A 330 -3.19 3.15 0.30
N HIS A 331 -3.90 3.78 1.22
CA HIS A 331 -4.43 5.11 1.01
C HIS A 331 -3.27 6.11 0.86
N PRO A 332 -3.32 7.05 -0.12
CA PRO A 332 -2.19 7.95 -0.40
C PRO A 332 -1.82 8.88 0.77
N THR A 333 -2.82 9.40 1.50
CA THR A 333 -2.62 10.40 2.56
C THR A 333 -3.06 9.99 3.97
N SER A 334 -4.12 9.16 4.10
CA SER A 334 -4.58 8.63 5.39
C SER A 334 -3.56 7.66 5.98
N GLN A 335 -3.14 7.90 7.21
CA GLN A 335 -2.10 7.12 7.86
C GLN A 335 -2.52 5.67 8.06
N ASN A 336 -1.64 4.74 7.66
CA ASN A 336 -1.80 3.31 7.87
C ASN A 336 -3.12 2.69 7.37
N ARG A 337 -3.87 3.41 6.53
CA ARG A 337 -5.15 2.96 5.98
C ARG A 337 -4.92 2.27 4.63
N MET A 338 -5.62 1.18 4.39
CA MET A 338 -5.63 0.49 3.11
C MET A 338 -7.03 -0.02 2.80
N ILE A 339 -7.31 -0.19 1.51
CA ILE A 339 -8.46 -0.98 1.07
C ILE A 339 -7.96 -2.30 0.51
N VAL A 340 -8.62 -3.38 0.89
CA VAL A 340 -8.43 -4.71 0.31
C VAL A 340 -9.60 -5.06 -0.58
N VAL A 341 -9.34 -5.81 -1.65
CA VAL A 341 -10.35 -6.36 -2.54
C VAL A 341 -10.19 -7.87 -2.62
N THR A 342 -11.29 -8.60 -2.51
CA THR A 342 -11.33 -10.06 -2.65
C THR A 342 -11.56 -10.46 -4.11
N PRO A 343 -11.33 -11.74 -4.49
CA PRO A 343 -11.64 -12.22 -5.84
C PRO A 343 -13.10 -12.02 -6.27
N ASN A 344 -14.03 -11.90 -5.32
CA ASN A 344 -15.46 -11.70 -5.58
C ASN A 344 -15.85 -10.21 -5.52
N ARG A 345 -14.88 -9.29 -5.62
CA ARG A 345 -15.05 -7.83 -5.52
C ARG A 345 -15.68 -7.32 -4.21
N THR A 346 -15.65 -8.13 -3.15
CA THR A 346 -15.95 -7.57 -1.82
C THR A 346 -14.75 -6.74 -1.37
N MET A 347 -15.01 -5.58 -0.79
CA MET A 347 -13.99 -4.62 -0.40
C MET A 347 -14.08 -4.36 1.10
N SER A 348 -12.94 -4.16 1.73
CA SER A 348 -12.89 -3.82 3.16
C SER A 348 -11.88 -2.70 3.38
N ASP A 349 -12.29 -1.69 4.14
CA ASP A 349 -11.43 -0.61 4.58
C ASP A 349 -10.79 -0.99 5.91
N PHE A 350 -9.47 -0.94 5.97
CA PHE A 350 -8.68 -1.44 7.08
C PHE A 350 -7.59 -0.46 7.48
N THR A 351 -7.50 -0.18 8.78
CA THR A 351 -6.43 0.64 9.35
C THR A 351 -5.47 -0.26 10.13
N VAL A 352 -4.20 -0.24 9.73
CA VAL A 352 -3.12 -0.91 10.46
C VAL A 352 -2.80 -0.09 11.70
N PHE A 353 -3.21 -0.59 12.85
CA PHE A 353 -2.85 0.03 14.12
C PHE A 353 -1.40 -0.27 14.50
N GLU A 354 -0.72 0.75 15.03
CA GLU A 354 0.58 0.53 15.64
C GLU A 354 0.44 -0.22 16.97
N ARG A 355 1.51 -0.89 17.39
CA ARG A 355 1.58 -1.35 18.78
C ARG A 355 1.69 -0.10 19.63
N ILE A 356 0.60 0.25 20.29
CA ILE A 356 0.58 1.34 21.25
C ILE A 356 1.51 0.95 22.40
N SER A 357 2.60 1.70 22.55
CA SER A 357 3.45 1.57 23.74
C SER A 357 2.78 2.33 24.88
N LEU A 358 2.41 1.59 25.92
CA LEU A 358 1.79 2.15 27.11
C LEU A 358 2.88 2.44 28.15
N ALA A 359 2.88 3.64 28.71
CA ALA A 359 3.70 4.03 29.84
C ALA A 359 2.78 4.35 31.02
N TRP A 360 2.89 3.57 32.09
CA TRP A 360 2.15 3.83 33.32
C TRP A 360 3.03 4.61 34.29
N SER A 361 2.56 5.76 34.76
CA SER A 361 3.31 6.57 35.71
C SER A 361 3.12 6.07 37.15
N PRO A 362 4.08 6.35 38.05
CA PRO A 362 3.94 6.05 39.48
C PRO A 362 2.76 6.75 40.16
N ILE A 363 2.19 7.79 39.52
CA ILE A 363 1.06 8.57 40.03
C ILE A 363 -0.27 8.22 39.37
N THR A 364 -0.37 7.04 38.77
CA THR A 364 -1.59 6.47 38.15
C THR A 364 -2.08 7.18 36.88
N SER A 365 -1.19 7.91 36.21
CA SER A 365 -1.45 8.37 34.85
C SER A 365 -1.01 7.34 33.82
N LEU A 366 -1.87 7.04 32.87
CA LEU A 366 -1.59 6.22 31.70
C LEU A 366 -1.25 7.15 30.53
N MET A 367 -0.05 7.03 29.99
CA MET A 367 0.35 7.72 28.77
C MET A 367 0.55 6.74 27.64
N TRP A 368 0.16 7.14 26.42
CA TRP A 368 0.44 6.36 25.25
C TRP A 368 0.58 7.23 24.01
N ALA A 369 1.44 6.79 23.08
CA ALA A 369 1.55 7.40 21.78
C ALA A 369 0.75 6.57 20.76
N CYS A 370 -0.01 7.26 19.90
CA CYS A 370 -0.65 6.66 18.73
C CYS A 370 -0.48 7.60 17.55
N GLY A 371 0.24 7.14 16.52
CA GLY A 371 0.60 7.97 15.37
C GLY A 371 1.43 9.19 15.77
N ARG A 372 0.91 10.39 15.50
CA ARG A 372 1.56 11.67 15.84
C ARG A 372 1.04 12.31 17.13
N HIS A 373 0.18 11.61 17.86
CA HIS A 373 -0.46 12.13 19.05
C HIS A 373 0.05 11.40 20.29
N LEU A 374 0.29 12.18 21.34
CA LEU A 374 0.53 11.68 22.70
C LEU A 374 -0.77 11.87 23.48
N TYR A 375 -1.28 10.79 24.04
CA TYR A 375 -2.46 10.77 24.88
C TYR A 375 -2.03 10.55 26.32
N GLU A 376 -2.69 11.27 27.22
CA GLU A 376 -2.56 11.11 28.66
C GLU A 376 -3.96 10.91 29.24
N CYS A 377 -4.12 9.85 30.02
CA CYS A 377 -5.28 9.60 30.86
C CYS A 377 -4.81 9.67 32.30
N ALA A 378 -5.23 10.70 33.02
CA ALA A 378 -5.00 10.85 34.44
C ALA A 378 -6.34 10.90 35.17
N GLU A 379 -6.39 10.35 36.38
CA GLU A 379 -7.55 10.52 37.25
C GLU A 379 -7.67 12.00 37.63
N GLU A 380 -8.77 12.66 37.24
CA GLU A 380 -9.00 14.06 37.59
C GLU A 380 -9.12 14.21 39.12
N GLU A 381 -8.40 15.16 39.71
CA GLU A 381 -8.42 15.40 41.17
C GLU A 381 -9.80 15.81 41.71
N ASN A 382 -10.75 16.15 40.84
CA ASN A 382 -11.95 16.89 41.20
C ASN A 382 -13.26 16.08 41.23
N ASN A 383 -13.21 14.75 41.14
CA ASN A 383 -14.44 13.95 41.15
C ASN A 383 -14.71 13.26 42.48
N ASN A 384 -15.86 13.59 43.05
CA ASN A 384 -16.66 12.79 43.97
C ASN A 384 -17.10 11.46 43.30
N SER A 385 -16.19 10.73 42.64
CA SER A 385 -16.48 9.38 42.17
C SER A 385 -16.60 8.47 43.40
N LEU A 386 -17.69 7.70 43.44
CA LEU A 386 -17.97 6.75 44.52
C LEU A 386 -16.90 5.65 44.62
N GLU A 387 -16.11 5.44 43.56
CA GLU A 387 -14.99 4.51 43.54
C GLU A 387 -13.78 5.14 42.85
N LYS A 388 -12.67 5.25 43.59
CA LYS A 388 -11.35 5.56 43.02
C LYS A 388 -10.79 4.37 42.25
N ASP A 389 -9.91 4.63 41.28
CA ASP A 389 -9.19 3.58 40.57
C ASP A 389 -8.39 2.68 41.54
N ILE A 390 -8.31 1.38 41.24
CA ILE A 390 -7.61 0.41 42.10
C ILE A 390 -6.13 0.73 42.28
N ALA A 391 -5.46 1.24 41.24
CA ALA A 391 -4.06 1.65 41.32
C ALA A 391 -3.91 2.83 42.28
N THR A 392 -4.85 3.77 42.29
CA THR A 392 -4.85 4.91 43.21
C THR A 392 -5.10 4.45 44.64
N LYS A 393 -6.08 3.56 44.86
CA LYS A 393 -6.36 2.94 46.17
C LYS A 393 -5.14 2.20 46.71
N MET A 394 -4.49 1.37 45.90
CA MET A 394 -3.33 0.60 46.31
C MET A 394 -2.11 1.49 46.57
N ARG A 395 -1.89 2.55 45.78
CA ARG A 395 -0.84 3.55 46.04
C ARG A 395 -1.03 4.25 47.38
N LEU A 396 -2.24 4.74 47.67
CA LEU A 396 -2.54 5.41 48.95
C LEU A 396 -2.38 4.48 50.15
N ARG A 397 -2.81 3.21 50.01
CA ARG A 397 -2.59 2.16 51.01
C ARG A 397 -1.09 1.91 51.24
N ALA A 398 -0.31 1.75 50.17
CA ALA A 398 1.14 1.53 50.26
C ALA A 398 1.87 2.72 50.92
N LEU A 399 1.53 3.97 50.56
CA LEU A 399 2.06 5.17 51.20
C LEU A 399 1.70 5.23 52.70
N SER A 400 0.52 4.74 53.04
CA SER A 400 0.05 4.60 54.43
C SER A 400 0.61 3.37 55.15
N ARG A 401 1.57 2.65 54.54
CA ARG A 401 2.20 1.43 55.06
C ARG A 401 1.22 0.28 55.36
N TYR A 402 0.13 0.21 54.61
CA TYR A 402 -0.86 -0.85 54.72
C TYR A 402 -0.24 -2.25 54.60
N GLY A 403 -0.57 -3.13 55.53
CA GLY A 403 -0.09 -4.51 55.60
C GLY A 403 1.31 -4.67 56.19
N LEU A 404 2.01 -3.58 56.52
CA LEU A 404 3.35 -3.62 57.12
C LEU A 404 3.33 -3.54 58.66
N ASP A 405 2.24 -3.07 59.26
CA ASP A 405 2.11 -3.04 60.73
C ASP A 405 1.74 -4.42 61.26
N THR A 406 2.71 -5.10 61.85
CA THR A 406 2.58 -6.45 62.43
C THR A 406 2.27 -6.45 63.92
N GLU A 407 2.49 -5.32 64.62
CA GLU A 407 2.21 -5.21 66.06
C GLU A 407 0.78 -4.74 66.31
N GLN A 408 0.33 -3.72 65.57
CA GLN A 408 -1.01 -3.15 65.66
C GLN A 408 -1.81 -3.49 64.41
N VAL A 409 -2.04 -4.80 64.20
CA VAL A 409 -2.72 -5.35 63.02
C VAL A 409 -4.09 -4.71 62.75
N TRP A 410 -4.79 -4.24 63.78
CA TRP A 410 -6.06 -3.52 63.66
C TRP A 410 -5.95 -2.19 62.88
N ARG A 411 -4.77 -1.58 62.76
CA ARG A 411 -4.58 -0.38 61.93
C ARG A 411 -4.80 -0.67 60.46
N ASN A 412 -4.42 -1.87 60.00
CA ASN A 412 -4.67 -2.28 58.63
C ASN A 412 -6.18 -2.38 58.34
N HIS A 413 -7.01 -2.74 59.34
CA HIS A 413 -8.47 -2.70 59.20
C HIS A 413 -9.00 -1.28 58.92
N ILE A 414 -8.43 -0.26 59.56
CA ILE A 414 -8.82 1.14 59.32
C ILE A 414 -8.36 1.59 57.93
N LEU A 415 -7.12 1.28 57.57
CA LEU A 415 -6.51 1.64 56.28
C LEU A 415 -7.15 0.93 55.09
N ALA A 416 -7.79 -0.24 55.29
CA ALA A 416 -8.62 -0.87 54.26
C ALA A 416 -9.80 0.03 53.85
N GLY A 417 -10.26 0.91 54.74
CA GLY A 417 -11.38 1.83 54.47
C GLY A 417 -12.72 1.12 54.38
N ASN A 418 -13.78 1.90 54.14
CA ASN A 418 -15.16 1.38 54.08
C ASN A 418 -15.56 0.87 52.69
N GLU A 419 -14.76 1.18 51.66
CA GLU A 419 -15.01 0.78 50.27
C GLU A 419 -14.66 -0.69 49.99
N ASP A 420 -13.98 -1.37 50.92
CA ASP A 420 -13.49 -2.75 50.77
C ASP A 420 -13.90 -3.62 51.98
N PRO A 421 -15.20 -3.94 52.15
CA PRO A 421 -15.71 -4.58 53.36
C PRO A 421 -15.12 -5.98 53.60
N GLN A 422 -14.79 -6.71 52.53
CA GLN A 422 -14.15 -8.02 52.63
C GLN A 422 -12.73 -7.91 53.22
N LEU A 423 -11.93 -6.98 52.71
CA LEU A 423 -10.56 -6.73 53.15
C LEU A 423 -10.54 -6.20 54.59
N LYS A 424 -11.49 -5.30 54.91
CA LYS A 424 -11.70 -4.78 56.27
C LYS A 424 -12.08 -5.88 57.27
N SER A 425 -12.98 -6.79 56.88
CA SER A 425 -13.37 -7.94 57.69
C SER A 425 -12.19 -8.88 57.95
N LEU A 426 -11.39 -9.17 56.91
CA LEU A 426 -10.20 -10.02 57.03
C LEU A 426 -9.21 -9.51 58.08
N TRP A 427 -8.86 -8.21 58.05
CA TRP A 427 -7.95 -7.64 59.05
C TRP A 427 -8.54 -7.64 60.46
N TYR A 428 -9.85 -7.42 60.59
CA TYR A 428 -10.53 -7.52 61.88
C TYR A 428 -10.47 -8.93 62.45
N THR A 429 -10.76 -9.95 61.63
CA THR A 429 -10.65 -11.35 62.00
C THR A 429 -9.22 -11.72 62.39
N LEU A 430 -8.23 -11.29 61.62
CA LEU A 430 -6.82 -11.54 61.93
C LEU A 430 -6.40 -10.91 63.26
N HIS A 431 -6.79 -9.66 63.51
CA HIS A 431 -6.54 -8.99 64.78
C HIS A 431 -7.22 -9.72 65.95
N TYR A 432 -8.47 -10.15 65.78
CA TYR A 432 -9.19 -10.92 66.80
C TYR A 432 -8.48 -12.24 67.12
N ILE A 433 -8.02 -12.98 66.10
CA ILE A 433 -7.26 -14.22 66.30
C ILE A 433 -5.97 -13.93 67.09
N LEU A 434 -5.19 -12.93 66.70
CA LEU A 434 -3.91 -12.61 67.34
C LEU A 434 -4.04 -12.03 68.75
N CYS A 435 -5.16 -11.41 69.12
CA CYS A 435 -5.35 -10.82 70.44
C CYS A 435 -6.20 -11.67 71.40
N VAL A 436 -7.12 -12.48 70.87
CA VAL A 436 -8.12 -13.23 71.69
C VAL A 436 -7.84 -14.73 71.69
N VAL A 437 -7.18 -15.28 70.67
CA VAL A 437 -6.92 -16.73 70.53
C VAL A 437 -5.49 -17.10 70.95
N ASN A 438 -4.70 -16.18 71.50
CA ASN A 438 -3.45 -16.53 72.17
C ASN A 438 -3.75 -17.38 73.41
N PHE A 439 -3.54 -18.70 73.29
CA PHE A 439 -3.27 -19.62 74.38
C PHE A 439 -1.85 -19.45 74.90
#